data_AF-A0A552Q3B9-F1
#
_entry.id   AF-A0A552Q3B9-F1
#
_cell.length_a   1.000
_cell.length_b   1.000
_cell.length_c   1.000
_cell.angle_alpha   90.00
_cell.angle_beta   90.00
_cell.angle_gamma   90.00
#
_symmetry.space_group_name_H-M   'P 1'
#
loop_
_entity.id
_entity.type
_entity.pdbx_description
1 polymer ?
#
loop_
_entity_poly.entity_id
_entity_poly.type
_entity_poly.pdbx_seq_one_letter_code
_entity_poly.pdbx_strand_id
1 'polypeptide(L)'
;MLHQFTPHSLGIQCEKGGCGGKSSYSATGIISAIETLGFHHRKDIPVTLIGSAGAMGSDVLNYFLNQGYKNLAVCDLAYDQPNPIIAPPSGTLHIHSKPNAFTDECLKRGGLIVATTVGHELENSPWEVMPKGTTLLLAHNMSIPTGERGFALMRDIQKQGVFALPGQILTLGGALTSRVEWFWRQSNKDVLFDKKLAHLIVADVVDLLVSQIKESSISSEITPYEAMLRYASMKGDVIIGS
;
A
#
# COMPACT_ATOMS: atom_id res chain seq x y z
N MET A 1 -2.64 -12.22 -25.02
CA MET A 1 -1.84 -12.62 -26.18
C MET A 1 -0.62 -13.43 -25.76
N LEU A 2 0.20 -12.99 -24.79
CA LEU A 2 1.40 -13.74 -24.36
C LEU A 2 1.15 -15.17 -23.84
N HIS A 3 0.06 -15.42 -23.09
CA HIS A 3 -0.30 -16.76 -22.57
C HIS A 3 -0.58 -17.82 -23.65
N GLN A 4 -0.81 -17.41 -24.90
CA GLN A 4 -0.98 -18.36 -26.01
C GLN A 4 0.35 -18.96 -26.46
N PHE A 5 1.47 -18.30 -26.14
CA PHE A 5 2.81 -18.67 -26.59
C PHE A 5 3.69 -19.21 -25.45
N THR A 6 3.31 -18.98 -24.19
CA THR A 6 4.06 -19.48 -23.04
C THR A 6 3.17 -19.70 -21.81
N PRO A 7 3.37 -20.80 -21.05
CA PRO A 7 2.70 -20.99 -19.77
C PRO A 7 3.16 -20.00 -18.69
N HIS A 8 4.27 -19.30 -18.91
CA HIS A 8 4.89 -18.37 -17.94
C HIS A 8 4.21 -16.99 -17.87
N SER A 9 3.01 -16.85 -18.43
CA SER A 9 2.21 -15.62 -18.34
C SER A 9 1.28 -15.65 -17.13
N LEU A 10 1.42 -14.67 -16.23
CA LEU A 10 0.66 -14.55 -14.97
C LEU A 10 -0.33 -13.39 -15.02
N GLY A 11 -1.43 -13.48 -14.27
CA GLY A 11 -2.45 -12.44 -14.21
C GLY A 11 -3.37 -12.37 -15.42
N ILE A 12 -3.57 -13.50 -16.10
CA ILE A 12 -4.56 -13.59 -17.17
C ILE A 12 -5.97 -13.74 -16.63
N GLN A 13 -6.94 -13.70 -17.54
CA GLN A 13 -8.36 -13.90 -17.25
C GLN A 13 -8.62 -15.24 -16.53
N CYS A 14 -9.61 -15.25 -15.64
CA CYS A 14 -9.94 -16.42 -14.82
C CYS A 14 -10.42 -17.61 -15.66
N GLU A 15 -11.16 -17.33 -16.72
CA GLU A 15 -11.64 -18.31 -17.70
C GLU A 15 -10.48 -18.99 -18.45
N LYS A 16 -9.28 -18.41 -18.39
CA LYS A 16 -8.04 -18.94 -18.97
C LYS A 16 -7.11 -19.51 -17.88
N GLY A 17 -7.65 -19.76 -16.69
CA GLY A 17 -6.95 -20.29 -15.52
C GLY A 17 -6.16 -19.26 -14.72
N GLY A 18 -6.35 -17.94 -14.94
CA GLY A 18 -5.65 -16.89 -14.18
C GLY A 18 -6.39 -16.36 -12.96
N CYS A 19 -5.74 -15.44 -12.24
CA CYS A 19 -6.34 -14.84 -11.04
C CYS A 19 -7.20 -13.60 -11.34
N GLY A 20 -6.95 -12.88 -12.44
CA GLY A 20 -7.55 -11.56 -12.73
C GLY A 20 -7.37 -10.54 -11.58
N GLY A 21 -7.88 -9.31 -11.73
CA GLY A 21 -8.12 -8.40 -10.59
C GLY A 21 -6.91 -8.05 -9.71
N LYS A 22 -5.70 -7.95 -10.26
CA LYS A 22 -4.46 -7.78 -9.49
C LYS A 22 -4.45 -6.60 -8.50
N SER A 23 -5.13 -5.50 -8.84
CA SER A 23 -5.28 -4.33 -7.98
C SER A 23 -5.93 -4.68 -6.63
N SER A 24 -6.93 -5.55 -6.63
CA SER A 24 -7.68 -5.93 -5.43
C SER A 24 -6.81 -6.64 -4.39
N TYR A 25 -5.81 -7.42 -4.82
CA TYR A 25 -4.86 -8.06 -3.90
C TYR A 25 -3.87 -7.04 -3.32
N SER A 26 -3.45 -6.04 -4.09
CA SER A 26 -2.66 -4.93 -3.53
C SER A 26 -3.49 -4.08 -2.54
N ALA A 27 -4.77 -3.84 -2.84
CA ALA A 27 -5.68 -3.19 -1.89
C ALA A 27 -5.86 -4.02 -0.61
N THR A 28 -5.92 -5.36 -0.72
CA THR A 28 -5.94 -6.27 0.43
C THR A 28 -4.71 -6.11 1.31
N GLY A 29 -3.53 -5.98 0.71
CA GLY A 29 -2.30 -5.72 1.47
C GLY A 29 -2.35 -4.39 2.22
N ILE A 30 -2.84 -3.32 1.58
CA ILE A 30 -3.02 -2.03 2.26
C ILE A 30 -4.00 -2.14 3.42
N ILE A 31 -5.17 -2.76 3.19
CA ILE A 31 -6.22 -2.93 4.22
C ILE A 31 -5.69 -3.76 5.39
N SER A 32 -5.00 -4.87 5.11
CA SER A 32 -4.36 -5.69 6.15
C SER A 32 -3.35 -4.86 6.95
N ALA A 33 -2.50 -4.05 6.32
CA ALA A 33 -1.58 -3.18 7.05
C ALA A 33 -2.30 -2.16 7.94
N ILE A 34 -3.42 -1.58 7.48
CA ILE A 34 -4.28 -0.69 8.29
C ILE A 34 -4.83 -1.44 9.52
N GLU A 35 -5.31 -2.67 9.32
CA GLU A 35 -5.87 -3.52 10.36
C GLU A 35 -4.81 -3.92 11.39
N THR A 36 -3.66 -4.44 10.95
CA THR A 36 -2.50 -4.83 11.78
C THR A 36 -1.97 -3.66 12.62
N LEU A 37 -1.97 -2.45 12.07
CA LEU A 37 -1.56 -1.26 12.80
C LEU A 37 -2.63 -0.74 13.79
N GLY A 38 -3.78 -1.41 13.88
CA GLY A 38 -4.85 -1.13 14.84
C GLY A 38 -5.81 -0.02 14.44
N PHE A 39 -5.71 0.50 13.21
CA PHE A 39 -6.57 1.59 12.75
C PHE A 39 -8.01 1.17 12.51
N HIS A 40 -8.27 -0.14 12.40
CA HIS A 40 -9.62 -0.65 12.26
C HIS A 40 -10.50 -0.42 13.50
N HIS A 41 -9.91 -0.18 14.68
CA HIS A 41 -10.65 0.20 15.89
C HIS A 41 -10.75 1.73 16.11
N ARG A 42 -10.02 2.54 15.32
CA ARG A 42 -9.90 3.99 15.51
C ARG A 42 -10.63 4.74 14.39
N LYS A 43 -11.97 4.78 14.45
CA LYS A 43 -12.80 5.37 13.38
C LYS A 43 -12.99 6.89 13.49
N ASP A 44 -12.57 7.47 14.60
CA ASP A 44 -12.70 8.88 14.98
C ASP A 44 -11.48 9.74 14.58
N ILE A 45 -10.32 9.11 14.37
CA ILE A 45 -9.11 9.83 13.96
C ILE A 45 -9.22 10.37 12.53
N PRO A 46 -8.44 11.41 12.19
CA PRO A 46 -8.27 11.81 10.80
C PRO A 46 -7.71 10.66 9.95
N VAL A 47 -8.39 10.39 8.83
CA VAL A 47 -7.88 9.54 7.75
C VAL A 47 -7.83 10.37 6.47
N THR A 48 -6.73 10.26 5.73
CA THR A 48 -6.57 10.89 4.40
C THR A 48 -6.13 9.82 3.40
N LEU A 49 -6.89 9.67 2.31
CA LEU A 49 -6.54 8.79 1.19
C LEU A 49 -6.15 9.63 -0.03
N ILE A 50 -4.89 9.54 -0.45
CA ILE A 50 -4.31 10.24 -1.60
C ILE A 50 -4.22 9.25 -2.78
N GLY A 51 -4.78 9.61 -3.93
CA GLY A 51 -4.92 8.71 -5.09
C GLY A 51 -6.16 7.82 -5.03
N SER A 52 -7.26 8.35 -4.49
CA SER A 52 -8.49 7.60 -4.17
C SER A 52 -9.35 7.19 -5.38
N ALA A 53 -9.20 7.83 -6.54
CA ALA A 53 -9.97 7.51 -7.76
C ALA A 53 -9.32 6.41 -8.61
N GLY A 54 -8.09 6.01 -8.28
CA GLY A 54 -7.37 4.93 -8.97
C GLY A 54 -7.92 3.53 -8.66
N ALA A 55 -7.47 2.53 -9.43
CA ALA A 55 -7.93 1.15 -9.29
C ALA A 55 -7.70 0.55 -7.89
N MET A 56 -6.57 0.89 -7.24
CA MET A 56 -6.29 0.44 -5.87
C MET A 56 -6.90 1.37 -4.82
N GLY A 57 -6.83 2.69 -5.07
CA GLY A 57 -7.39 3.70 -4.17
C GLY A 57 -8.89 3.55 -3.98
N SER A 58 -9.64 3.24 -5.03
CA SER A 58 -11.09 3.06 -4.95
C SER A 58 -11.49 1.87 -4.08
N ASP A 59 -10.76 0.75 -4.13
CA ASP A 59 -10.99 -0.39 -3.25
C ASP A 59 -10.72 -0.04 -1.76
N VAL A 60 -9.62 0.69 -1.49
CA VAL A 60 -9.28 1.16 -0.13
C VAL A 60 -10.29 2.20 0.37
N LEU A 61 -10.76 3.08 -0.51
CA LEU A 61 -11.81 4.05 -0.22
C LEU A 61 -13.11 3.37 0.18
N ASN A 62 -13.53 2.36 -0.58
CA ASN A 62 -14.72 1.56 -0.28
C ASN A 62 -14.58 0.87 1.08
N TYR A 63 -13.39 0.36 1.43
CA TYR A 63 -13.13 -0.16 2.77
C TYR A 63 -13.37 0.93 3.84
N PHE A 64 -12.80 2.13 3.71
CA PHE A 64 -13.00 3.19 4.70
C PHE A 64 -14.48 3.61 4.84
N LEU A 65 -15.21 3.72 3.72
CA LEU A 65 -16.62 4.06 3.72
C LEU A 65 -17.47 2.98 4.41
N ASN A 66 -17.26 1.71 4.05
CA ASN A 66 -18.00 0.58 4.63
C ASN A 66 -17.71 0.36 6.12
N GLN A 67 -16.50 0.73 6.55
CA GLN A 67 -16.07 0.64 7.93
C GLN A 67 -16.51 1.85 8.78
N GLY A 68 -17.15 2.86 8.19
CA GLY A 68 -17.70 4.00 8.92
C GLY A 68 -16.66 4.94 9.53
N TYR A 69 -15.52 5.15 8.85
CA TYR A 69 -14.56 6.18 9.28
C TYR A 69 -15.20 7.58 9.15
N LYS A 70 -15.21 8.33 10.25
CA LYS A 70 -16.00 9.57 10.36
C LYS A 70 -15.27 10.80 9.83
N ASN A 71 -13.95 10.82 9.95
CA ASN A 71 -13.09 11.94 9.54
C ASN A 71 -12.24 11.54 8.33
N LEU A 72 -12.90 11.12 7.26
CA LEU A 72 -12.27 10.68 6.03
C LEU A 72 -12.13 11.84 5.04
N ALA A 73 -10.90 12.07 4.59
CA ALA A 73 -10.61 12.95 3.47
C ALA A 73 -10.06 12.18 2.27
N VAL A 74 -10.36 12.67 1.08
CA VAL A 74 -9.88 12.13 -0.19
C VAL A 74 -9.19 13.23 -0.98
N CYS A 75 -8.11 12.83 -1.66
CA CYS A 75 -7.29 13.71 -2.49
C CYS A 75 -6.97 12.97 -3.79
N ASP A 76 -7.35 13.51 -4.94
CA ASP A 76 -7.06 12.90 -6.24
C ASP A 76 -7.13 13.93 -7.38
N LEU A 77 -6.19 13.86 -8.33
CA LEU A 77 -6.15 14.74 -9.50
C LEU A 77 -7.41 14.63 -10.36
N ALA A 78 -8.10 13.49 -10.32
CA ALA A 78 -9.35 13.29 -11.04
C ALA A 78 -10.47 14.22 -10.54
N TYR A 79 -10.46 14.61 -9.27
CA TYR A 79 -11.48 15.48 -8.67
C TYR A 79 -11.21 16.97 -8.91
N ASP A 80 -9.94 17.33 -9.09
CA ASP A 80 -9.49 18.72 -9.24
C ASP A 80 -9.51 19.23 -10.69
N GLN A 81 -9.95 18.42 -11.64
CA GLN A 81 -10.05 18.85 -13.04
C GLN A 81 -11.17 19.90 -13.21
N PRO A 82 -11.04 20.86 -14.15
CA PRO A 82 -12.08 21.86 -14.40
C PRO A 82 -13.46 21.26 -14.76
N ASN A 83 -13.47 20.07 -15.36
CA ASN A 83 -14.66 19.28 -15.69
C ASN A 83 -14.44 17.83 -15.22
N PRO A 84 -14.60 17.55 -13.92
CA PRO A 84 -14.24 16.25 -13.38
C PRO A 84 -15.22 15.18 -13.88
N ILE A 85 -14.68 14.09 -14.41
CA ILE A 85 -15.47 12.92 -14.86
C ILE A 85 -15.97 12.11 -13.65
N ILE A 86 -15.24 12.17 -12.54
CA ILE A 86 -15.51 11.46 -11.30
C ILE A 86 -15.56 12.50 -10.19
N ALA A 87 -16.60 12.46 -9.36
CA ALA A 87 -16.72 13.31 -8.18
C ALA A 87 -16.21 12.57 -6.92
N PRO A 88 -15.68 13.29 -5.92
CA PRO A 88 -15.36 12.70 -4.63
C PRO A 88 -16.63 12.12 -3.98
N PRO A 89 -16.56 10.96 -3.31
CA PRO A 89 -17.75 10.37 -2.70
C PRO A 89 -18.39 11.27 -1.64
N SER A 90 -19.73 11.25 -1.57
CA SER A 90 -20.48 11.96 -0.55
C SER A 90 -20.06 11.55 0.86
N GLY A 91 -19.98 12.51 1.79
CA GLY A 91 -19.58 12.25 3.17
C GLY A 91 -18.07 12.21 3.39
N THR A 92 -17.26 12.46 2.34
CA THR A 92 -15.81 12.66 2.46
C THR A 92 -15.45 14.14 2.36
N LEU A 93 -14.38 14.55 3.05
CA LEU A 93 -13.76 15.85 2.82
C LEU A 93 -12.88 15.77 1.57
N HIS A 94 -13.19 16.58 0.56
CA HIS A 94 -12.33 16.72 -0.61
C HIS A 94 -11.18 17.69 -0.30
N ILE A 95 -9.94 17.25 -0.54
CA ILE A 95 -8.73 18.06 -0.40
C ILE A 95 -8.04 18.13 -1.76
N HIS A 96 -7.56 19.33 -2.09
CA HIS A 96 -6.85 19.56 -3.34
C HIS A 96 -5.58 18.72 -3.44
N SER A 97 -5.40 18.12 -4.60
CA SER A 97 -4.24 17.33 -5.00
C SER A 97 -3.30 18.14 -5.91
N LYS A 98 -2.06 17.66 -6.03
CA LYS A 98 -1.06 18.27 -6.91
C LYS A 98 -0.25 17.18 -7.61
N PRO A 99 0.12 17.36 -8.89
CA PRO A 99 1.01 16.42 -9.56
C PRO A 99 2.37 16.32 -8.84
N ASN A 100 2.85 15.08 -8.66
CA ASN A 100 4.17 14.75 -8.10
C ASN A 100 4.44 15.28 -6.69
N ALA A 101 3.41 15.62 -5.88
CA ALA A 101 3.58 16.04 -4.50
C ALA A 101 2.31 15.85 -3.68
N PHE A 102 2.46 15.58 -2.39
CA PHE A 102 1.39 15.68 -1.40
C PHE A 102 1.27 17.15 -0.96
N THR A 103 0.04 17.65 -0.90
CA THR A 103 -0.21 19.03 -0.47
C THR A 103 -0.07 19.17 1.05
N ASP A 104 0.28 20.38 1.52
CA ASP A 104 0.26 20.74 2.95
C ASP A 104 -1.01 20.29 3.65
N GLU A 105 -2.16 20.54 3.02
CA GLU A 105 -3.48 20.28 3.59
C GLU A 105 -3.70 18.78 3.83
N CYS A 106 -3.24 17.92 2.90
CA CYS A 106 -3.28 16.47 3.08
C CYS A 106 -2.43 16.03 4.28
N LEU A 107 -1.22 16.57 4.39
CA LEU A 107 -0.23 16.15 5.37
C LEU A 107 -0.51 16.68 6.79
N LYS A 108 -0.99 17.92 6.91
CA LYS A 108 -1.32 18.57 8.19
C LYS A 108 -2.43 17.86 8.96
N ARG A 109 -3.27 17.07 8.30
CA ARG A 109 -4.33 16.28 8.95
C ARG A 109 -3.80 15.24 9.92
N GLY A 110 -2.62 14.69 9.66
CA GLY A 110 -2.02 13.63 10.45
C GLY A 110 -2.92 12.40 10.58
N GLY A 111 -2.86 11.71 11.72
CA GLY A 111 -3.63 10.49 11.95
C GLY A 111 -3.12 9.35 11.05
N LEU A 112 -3.99 8.85 10.17
CA LEU A 112 -3.63 7.86 9.14
C LEU A 112 -3.66 8.50 7.76
N ILE A 113 -2.52 8.50 7.07
CA ILE A 113 -2.43 8.94 5.67
C ILE A 113 -2.05 7.73 4.82
N VAL A 114 -2.84 7.46 3.78
CA VAL A 114 -2.59 6.36 2.83
C VAL A 114 -2.41 6.98 1.44
N ALA A 115 -1.28 6.71 0.80
CA ALA A 115 -0.98 7.18 -0.55
C ALA A 115 -0.97 5.99 -1.52
N THR A 116 -1.93 5.97 -2.45
CA THR A 116 -2.08 4.97 -3.53
C THR A 116 -1.79 5.55 -4.92
N THR A 117 -1.16 6.73 -4.97
CA THR A 117 -0.85 7.54 -6.16
C THR A 117 0.56 7.25 -6.73
N VAL A 118 0.98 7.97 -7.77
CA VAL A 118 2.21 7.82 -8.55
C VAL A 118 3.42 8.58 -8.01
N GLY A 119 4.32 7.83 -7.34
CA GLY A 119 5.77 8.01 -7.11
C GLY A 119 6.43 9.39 -7.05
N HIS A 120 7.55 9.47 -6.32
CA HIS A 120 8.38 10.67 -6.13
C HIS A 120 7.67 11.83 -5.40
N GLU A 121 6.48 11.60 -4.84
CA GLU A 121 5.75 12.69 -4.20
C GLU A 121 6.43 13.14 -2.91
N LEU A 122 6.88 12.19 -2.09
CA LEU A 122 7.36 12.50 -0.74
C LEU A 122 8.58 13.42 -0.73
N GLU A 123 9.52 13.25 -1.68
CA GLU A 123 10.70 14.13 -1.80
C GLU A 123 10.37 15.55 -2.29
N ASN A 124 9.19 15.73 -2.88
CA ASN A 124 8.68 17.02 -3.38
C ASN A 124 7.56 17.58 -2.49
N SER A 125 7.30 16.94 -1.35
CA SER A 125 6.23 17.29 -0.42
C SER A 125 6.78 18.01 0.81
N PRO A 126 6.00 18.89 1.44
CA PRO A 126 6.37 19.53 2.70
C PRO A 126 6.06 18.59 3.87
N TRP A 127 6.76 17.46 3.95
CA TRP A 127 6.54 16.40 4.95
C TRP A 127 6.73 16.89 6.39
N GLU A 128 7.48 17.97 6.59
CA GLU A 128 7.75 18.63 7.87
C GLU A 128 6.48 19.19 8.54
N VAL A 129 5.38 19.33 7.79
CA VAL A 129 4.10 19.81 8.34
C VAL A 129 3.29 18.71 9.04
N MET A 130 3.68 17.44 8.89
CA MET A 130 2.95 16.32 9.50
C MET A 130 2.99 16.39 11.04
N PRO A 131 1.84 16.25 11.73
CA PRO A 131 1.83 16.15 13.19
C PRO A 131 2.58 14.90 13.69
N LYS A 132 3.20 15.00 14.88
CA LYS A 132 3.75 13.83 15.58
C LYS A 132 2.67 12.77 15.81
N GLY A 133 3.02 11.50 15.66
CA GLY A 133 2.10 10.37 15.78
C GLY A 133 1.34 10.04 14.49
N THR A 134 1.60 10.77 13.39
CA THR A 134 1.08 10.42 12.07
C THR A 134 1.63 9.07 11.62
N THR A 135 0.76 8.27 11.00
CA THR A 135 1.14 7.05 10.28
C THR A 135 0.93 7.25 8.79
N LEU A 136 1.98 7.04 8.02
CA LEU A 136 2.02 7.22 6.57
C LEU A 136 2.21 5.86 5.89
N LEU A 137 1.23 5.42 5.12
CA LEU A 137 1.29 4.20 4.31
C LEU A 137 1.54 4.58 2.85
N LEU A 138 2.78 4.38 2.39
CA LEU A 138 3.26 4.81 1.07
C LEU A 138 3.07 3.69 0.05
N ALA A 139 1.84 3.36 -0.33
CA ALA A 139 1.52 2.20 -1.17
C ALA A 139 1.94 2.33 -2.65
N HIS A 140 2.90 3.20 -2.97
CA HIS A 140 3.54 3.24 -4.27
C HIS A 140 5.03 2.96 -4.16
N ASN A 141 5.53 2.11 -5.05
CA ASN A 141 6.89 1.56 -4.98
C ASN A 141 8.00 2.60 -5.15
N MET A 142 7.69 3.75 -5.74
CA MET A 142 8.63 4.86 -5.93
C MET A 142 8.37 6.06 -5.01
N SER A 143 7.59 5.88 -3.93
CA SER A 143 7.30 7.00 -3.01
C SER A 143 8.54 7.49 -2.25
N ILE A 144 9.58 6.65 -2.14
CA ILE A 144 10.82 6.94 -1.42
C ILE A 144 11.96 7.00 -2.45
N PRO A 145 12.82 8.04 -2.41
CA PRO A 145 14.00 8.11 -3.27
C PRO A 145 14.94 6.91 -3.09
N THR A 146 15.70 6.59 -4.13
CA THR A 146 16.68 5.50 -4.05
C THR A 146 17.96 5.93 -3.32
N GLY A 147 18.68 4.95 -2.78
CA GLY A 147 20.00 5.16 -2.14
C GLY A 147 19.94 6.01 -0.86
N GLU A 148 21.07 6.64 -0.53
CA GLU A 148 21.26 7.43 0.71
C GLU A 148 20.23 8.54 0.92
N ARG A 149 19.73 9.13 -0.18
CA ARG A 149 18.68 10.16 -0.11
C ARG A 149 17.39 9.60 0.49
N GLY A 150 17.01 8.37 0.13
CA GLY A 150 15.87 7.69 0.71
C GLY A 150 16.05 7.38 2.20
N PHE A 151 17.23 6.89 2.58
CA PHE A 151 17.55 6.64 3.99
C PHE A 151 17.49 7.92 4.84
N ALA A 152 18.12 9.00 4.37
CA ALA A 152 18.10 10.28 5.05
C ALA A 152 16.66 10.82 5.23
N LEU A 153 15.88 10.85 4.14
CA LEU A 153 14.48 11.31 4.17
C LEU A 153 13.64 10.52 5.18
N MET A 154 13.70 9.18 5.15
CA MET A 154 12.91 8.35 6.04
C MET A 154 13.33 8.50 7.52
N ARG A 155 14.63 8.70 7.78
CA ARG A 155 15.13 8.96 9.13
C ARG A 155 14.64 10.32 9.64
N ASP A 156 14.62 11.34 8.80
CA ASP A 156 14.15 12.68 9.19
C ASP A 156 12.64 12.71 9.46
N ILE A 157 11.86 12.02 8.63
CA ILE A 157 10.42 11.77 8.87
C ILE A 157 10.21 11.03 10.22
N GLN A 158 11.02 10.02 10.51
CA GLN A 158 10.95 9.32 11.80
C GLN A 158 11.32 10.22 12.99
N LYS A 159 12.35 11.07 12.87
CA LYS A 159 12.74 12.01 13.94
C LYS A 159 11.64 12.99 14.29
N GLN A 160 10.82 13.38 13.31
CA GLN A 160 9.60 14.17 13.52
C GLN A 160 8.49 13.41 14.28
N GLY A 161 8.67 12.09 14.46
CA GLY A 161 7.74 11.21 15.15
C GLY A 161 6.63 10.70 14.25
N VAL A 162 6.88 10.59 12.94
CA VAL A 162 5.99 9.98 11.96
C VAL A 162 6.43 8.54 11.69
N PHE A 163 5.48 7.60 11.76
CA PHE A 163 5.72 6.22 11.34
C PHE A 163 5.39 6.09 9.86
N ALA A 164 6.39 5.83 9.01
CA ALA A 164 6.18 5.73 7.56
C ALA A 164 6.55 4.34 7.04
N LEU A 165 5.55 3.63 6.48
CA LEU A 165 5.67 2.27 5.99
C LEU A 165 5.78 2.26 4.45
N PRO A 166 6.81 1.61 3.87
CA PRO A 166 7.07 1.62 2.44
C PRO A 166 6.14 0.69 1.63
N GLY A 167 5.92 1.05 0.36
CA GLY A 167 4.95 0.42 -0.53
C GLY A 167 5.25 -1.01 -0.94
N GLN A 168 6.51 -1.43 -0.85
CA GLN A 168 6.94 -2.79 -1.20
C GLN A 168 6.25 -3.83 -0.30
N ILE A 169 5.96 -3.50 0.96
CA ILE A 169 5.20 -4.37 1.87
C ILE A 169 3.71 -4.30 1.53
N LEU A 170 3.22 -3.08 1.34
CA LEU A 170 1.79 -2.79 1.17
C LEU A 170 1.21 -3.38 -0.12
N THR A 171 1.98 -3.37 -1.21
CA THR A 171 1.49 -3.73 -2.55
C THR A 171 1.93 -5.09 -3.05
N LEU A 172 2.70 -5.86 -2.26
CA LEU A 172 3.21 -7.18 -2.65
C LEU A 172 2.09 -8.16 -3.01
N GLY A 173 0.84 -7.92 -2.56
CA GLY A 173 -0.30 -8.78 -2.84
C GLY A 173 -0.48 -9.13 -4.32
N GLY A 174 -0.23 -8.19 -5.23
CA GLY A 174 -0.30 -8.46 -6.68
C GLY A 174 0.78 -9.44 -7.18
N ALA A 175 2.00 -9.32 -6.67
CA ALA A 175 3.11 -10.21 -7.01
C ALA A 175 2.96 -11.59 -6.32
N LEU A 176 2.61 -11.59 -5.04
CA LEU A 176 2.36 -12.80 -4.26
C LEU A 176 1.25 -13.64 -4.88
N THR A 177 0.13 -13.00 -5.26
CA THR A 177 -0.98 -13.71 -5.91
C THR A 177 -0.57 -14.31 -7.26
N SER A 178 0.31 -13.66 -8.01
CA SER A 178 0.84 -14.23 -9.26
C SER A 178 1.64 -15.52 -8.99
N ARG A 179 2.34 -15.59 -7.85
CA ARG A 179 3.06 -16.80 -7.42
C ARG A 179 2.09 -17.89 -6.92
N VAL A 180 1.05 -17.52 -6.18
CA VAL A 180 -0.01 -18.45 -5.76
C VAL A 180 -0.75 -19.02 -6.98
N GLU A 181 -1.07 -18.18 -7.97
CA GLU A 181 -1.66 -18.57 -9.27
C GLU A 181 -0.80 -19.62 -9.97
N TRP A 182 0.52 -19.41 -10.01
CA TRP A 182 1.43 -20.37 -10.61
C TRP A 182 1.33 -21.75 -9.95
N PHE A 183 1.45 -21.84 -8.63
CA PHE A 183 1.36 -23.11 -7.91
C PHE A 183 -0.04 -23.73 -8.02
N TRP A 184 -1.09 -22.91 -7.93
CA TRP A 184 -2.47 -23.38 -8.06
C TRP A 184 -2.69 -24.12 -9.39
N ARG A 185 -2.21 -23.56 -10.50
CA ARG A 185 -2.31 -24.19 -11.83
C ARG A 185 -1.58 -25.52 -11.93
N GLN A 186 -0.42 -25.63 -11.29
CA GLN A 186 0.37 -26.86 -11.31
C GLN A 186 -0.31 -27.97 -10.51
N SER A 187 -0.95 -27.61 -9.39
CA SER A 187 -1.57 -28.59 -8.48
C SER A 187 -3.04 -28.89 -8.77
N ASN A 188 -3.77 -27.96 -9.41
CA ASN A 188 -5.22 -28.04 -9.61
C ASN A 188 -5.59 -27.80 -11.08
N LYS A 189 -5.29 -28.77 -11.93
CA LYS A 189 -5.65 -28.71 -13.35
C LYS A 189 -7.17 -28.63 -13.51
N ASP A 190 -7.62 -27.76 -14.41
CA ASP A 190 -9.05 -27.54 -14.75
C ASP A 190 -9.93 -27.02 -13.58
N VAL A 191 -9.31 -26.55 -12.49
CA VAL A 191 -10.00 -25.90 -11.36
C VAL A 191 -9.77 -24.39 -11.43
N LEU A 192 -10.84 -23.62 -11.27
CA LEU A 192 -10.76 -22.15 -11.22
C LEU A 192 -9.90 -21.69 -10.03
N PHE A 193 -9.17 -20.59 -10.23
CA PHE A 193 -8.31 -20.02 -9.19
C PHE A 193 -9.12 -19.56 -7.98
N ASP A 194 -8.77 -20.04 -6.78
CA ASP A 194 -9.41 -19.62 -5.54
C ASP A 194 -8.93 -18.22 -5.12
N LYS A 195 -9.70 -17.21 -5.52
CA LYS A 195 -9.43 -15.82 -5.15
C LYS A 195 -9.54 -15.57 -3.65
N LYS A 196 -10.46 -16.26 -2.96
CA LYS A 196 -10.66 -16.05 -1.51
C LYS A 196 -9.43 -16.51 -0.76
N LEU A 197 -8.91 -17.69 -1.10
CA LEU A 197 -7.65 -18.18 -0.55
C LEU A 197 -6.50 -17.21 -0.83
N ALA A 198 -6.40 -16.66 -2.04
CA ALA A 198 -5.37 -15.68 -2.36
C ALA A 198 -5.46 -14.41 -1.50
N HIS A 199 -6.66 -13.86 -1.26
CA HIS A 199 -6.84 -12.73 -0.36
C HIS A 199 -6.43 -13.06 1.09
N LEU A 200 -6.77 -14.25 1.59
CA LEU A 200 -6.35 -14.70 2.93
C LEU A 200 -4.82 -14.79 3.03
N ILE A 201 -4.17 -15.45 2.06
CA ILE A 201 -2.71 -15.55 2.01
C ILE A 201 -2.06 -14.16 1.97
N VAL A 202 -2.60 -13.24 1.18
CA VAL A 202 -2.07 -11.87 1.11
C VAL A 202 -2.23 -11.15 2.44
N ALA A 203 -3.39 -11.23 3.08
CA ALA A 203 -3.63 -10.62 4.38
C ALA A 203 -2.67 -11.17 5.44
N ASP A 204 -2.54 -12.49 5.56
CA ASP A 204 -1.67 -13.13 6.55
C ASP A 204 -0.19 -12.78 6.34
N VAL A 205 0.27 -12.76 5.08
CA VAL A 205 1.67 -12.41 4.77
C VAL A 205 1.95 -10.94 5.06
N VAL A 206 1.02 -10.04 4.73
CA VAL A 206 1.21 -8.62 5.01
C VAL A 206 1.14 -8.35 6.52
N ASP A 207 0.20 -8.95 7.24
CA ASP A 207 0.12 -8.86 8.70
C ASP A 207 1.43 -9.27 9.38
N LEU A 208 1.97 -10.43 8.97
CA LEU A 208 3.26 -10.92 9.45
C LEU A 208 4.38 -9.92 9.19
N LEU A 209 4.51 -9.45 7.95
CA LEU A 209 5.59 -8.55 7.54
C LEU A 209 5.49 -7.20 8.24
N VAL A 210 4.30 -6.61 8.31
CA VAL A 210 4.06 -5.34 9.00
C VAL A 210 4.41 -5.45 10.48
N SER A 211 3.98 -6.54 11.13
CA SER A 211 4.29 -6.81 12.54
C SER A 211 5.80 -6.92 12.78
N GLN A 212 6.50 -7.75 12.00
CA GLN A 212 7.95 -7.93 12.14
C GLN A 212 8.75 -6.66 11.83
N ILE A 213 8.36 -5.91 10.81
CA ILE A 213 9.05 -4.67 10.41
C ILE A 213 8.84 -3.58 11.45
N LYS A 214 7.62 -3.46 12.00
CA LYS A 214 7.34 -2.55 13.11
C LYS A 214 8.14 -2.92 14.35
N GLU A 215 8.13 -4.19 14.74
CA GLU A 215 8.89 -4.68 15.89
C GLU A 215 10.41 -4.44 15.72
N SER A 216 10.97 -4.80 14.56
CA SER A 216 12.39 -4.59 14.26
C SER A 216 12.77 -3.11 14.20
N SER A 217 11.89 -2.26 13.67
CA SER A 217 12.11 -0.80 13.64
C SER A 217 12.21 -0.24 15.04
N ILE A 218 11.32 -0.64 15.94
CA ILE A 218 11.32 -0.22 17.35
C ILE A 218 12.55 -0.77 18.08
N SER A 219 12.79 -2.08 18.00
CA SER A 219 13.84 -2.74 18.79
C SER A 219 15.26 -2.35 18.37
N SER A 220 15.46 -2.00 17.10
CA SER A 220 16.77 -1.59 16.57
C SER A 220 16.91 -0.08 16.40
N GLU A 221 15.90 0.71 16.79
CA GLU A 221 15.87 2.17 16.61
C GLU A 221 16.14 2.64 15.17
N ILE A 222 15.68 1.87 14.18
CA ILE A 222 15.81 2.17 12.75
C ILE A 222 14.44 2.49 12.14
N THR A 223 14.43 3.05 10.93
CA THR A 223 13.18 3.30 10.20
C THR A 223 12.49 2.02 9.76
N PRO A 224 11.15 2.02 9.57
CA PRO A 224 10.46 0.88 8.97
C PRO A 224 11.00 0.54 7.57
N TYR A 225 11.50 1.53 6.84
CA TYR A 225 12.18 1.32 5.56
C TYR A 225 13.49 0.54 5.72
N GLU A 226 14.35 0.91 6.68
CA GLU A 226 15.57 0.17 6.99
C GLU A 226 15.29 -1.23 7.53
N ALA A 227 14.28 -1.37 8.41
CA ALA A 227 13.86 -2.67 8.93
C ALA A 227 13.36 -3.60 7.83
N MET A 228 12.59 -3.07 6.86
CA MET A 228 12.16 -3.82 5.68
C MET A 228 13.36 -4.29 4.85
N LEU A 229 14.32 -3.41 4.56
CA LEU A 229 15.51 -3.77 3.79
C LEU A 229 16.34 -4.82 4.52
N ARG A 230 16.53 -4.67 5.83
CA ARG A 230 17.20 -5.69 6.67
C ARG A 230 16.47 -7.03 6.60
N TYR A 231 15.16 -7.05 6.71
CA TYR A 231 14.36 -8.27 6.59
C TYR A 231 14.57 -8.95 5.22
N ALA A 232 14.60 -8.17 4.14
CA ALA A 232 14.87 -8.68 2.80
C ALA A 232 16.30 -9.24 2.65
N SER A 233 17.30 -8.60 3.27
CA SER A 233 18.70 -9.03 3.22
C SER A 233 19.00 -10.24 4.11
N MET A 234 18.36 -10.37 5.28
CA MET A 234 18.61 -11.47 6.24
C MET A 234 18.30 -12.86 5.69
N LYS A 235 17.49 -12.96 4.63
CA LYS A 235 17.19 -14.24 3.95
C LYS A 235 18.09 -14.51 2.74
N GLY A 236 18.98 -13.59 2.37
CA GLY A 236 19.98 -13.80 1.32
C GLY A 236 21.06 -14.82 1.70
N ASP A 237 21.33 -14.98 3.00
CA ASP A 237 22.39 -15.84 3.51
C ASP A 237 21.93 -17.25 3.93
N VAL A 238 20.63 -17.57 3.82
CA VAL A 238 20.06 -18.85 4.30
C VAL A 238 19.82 -19.86 3.16
N ILE A 239 20.15 -19.55 1.90
CA ILE A 239 20.00 -20.51 0.78
C ILE A 239 21.22 -20.49 -0.16
N ILE A 240 22.42 -20.75 0.36
CA ILE A 240 23.47 -21.51 -0.35
C ILE A 240 24.23 -22.30 0.73
N GLY A 241 23.66 -23.42 1.17
CA GLY A 241 24.21 -24.18 2.28
C GLY A 241 23.52 -25.50 2.54
N SER A 242 23.35 -26.32 1.50
CA SER A 242 23.25 -27.79 1.54
C SER A 242 23.11 -28.35 0.14
#